data_AF-A0A7H8MLI9-F1
#
_entry.id   AF-A0A7H8MLI9-F1
#
_cell.length_a   1.000
_cell.length_b   1.000
_cell.length_c   1.000
_cell.angle_alpha   90.00
_cell.angle_beta   90.00
_cell.angle_gamma   90.00
#
_symmetry.space_group_name_H-M   'P 1'
#
loop_
_entity.id
_entity.type
_entity.pdbx_description
1 polymer ?
#
loop_
_entity_poly.entity_id
_entity_poly.type
_entity_poly.pdbx_seq_one_letter_code
_entity_poly.pdbx_strand_id
1 'polypeptide(L)'
;MDADVTDSAGTPADPDHPAGDTPQGRSQEEPAPEGGAPEDRAPGSGAPEGRAPEGGAPRGEAPDADTPDSDAPDAGAPQDSGTPQGAGAAGVQTWADHPKDGSASRRKRPWLRWAALGASFLVLVSAGAGWWLYKKLDGNITTDTSAAAELKVYEKERPTPVVMDAQNILLIGSDSRAGENSEYGRDDGGSQRSDTTILLHLAADRKSATAVSLPRDLMVEIPSCRTGDDKETRKRFAQFNSAFELGGTACTIRTVERMTGIRIDHHMVVDFNGFKEMVDAVDGVEICLPKAIDDKDAHLDLPAGRQTLNGEEALGYVRARKTLGDGSDTERMERQQQFLGALVNKMQSNGVLLNPTRLYPVLDAATKSLTTDPGLDSLRDLYDLVRSMRDVPTEQVQFLTVPRQPYRLDRNRDELVEPDAGELFKQLREDKPVAVVPADELKDAEKDGGGNGEGDGGGDDGKPDGTGSESPTPTPTYSGSSAADDLCEQ
;
A
#
# COMPACT_ATOMS: atom_id res chain seq x y z
N MET A 1 51.32 -34.80 -27.62
CA MET A 1 51.84 -35.10 -28.96
C MET A 1 51.11 -36.34 -29.41
N ASP A 2 50.15 -36.14 -30.34
CA ASP A 2 49.73 -37.09 -31.38
C ASP A 2 49.12 -38.45 -30.94
N ALA A 3 48.11 -39.00 -31.61
CA ALA A 3 47.16 -38.46 -32.60
C ALA A 3 45.94 -39.40 -32.69
N ASP A 4 44.88 -38.93 -33.34
CA ASP A 4 43.73 -39.71 -33.83
C ASP A 4 44.14 -40.78 -34.86
N VAL A 5 43.25 -41.75 -35.13
CA VAL A 5 42.82 -42.13 -36.50
C VAL A 5 41.72 -43.22 -36.48
N THR A 6 40.79 -43.05 -37.42
CA THR A 6 39.56 -43.80 -37.72
C THR A 6 39.76 -45.16 -38.41
N ASP A 7 38.68 -45.94 -38.52
CA ASP A 7 38.49 -46.90 -39.62
C ASP A 7 37.06 -46.81 -40.21
N SER A 8 36.86 -47.27 -41.45
CA SER A 8 35.61 -47.12 -42.22
C SER A 8 35.40 -48.21 -43.28
N ALA A 9 34.16 -48.67 -43.41
CA ALA A 9 33.63 -49.45 -44.54
C ALA A 9 32.10 -49.35 -44.55
N GLY A 10 31.36 -49.38 -45.67
CA GLY A 10 31.71 -49.41 -47.09
C GLY A 10 30.46 -49.74 -47.93
N THR A 11 30.19 -49.01 -49.02
CA THR A 11 29.01 -49.17 -49.92
C THR A 11 29.19 -50.37 -50.88
N PRO A 12 28.10 -51.04 -51.33
CA PRO A 12 27.39 -50.71 -52.60
C PRO A 12 25.83 -50.91 -52.51
N ALA A 13 24.96 -50.61 -53.50
CA ALA A 13 24.95 -49.70 -54.67
C ALA A 13 23.50 -49.61 -55.24
N ASP A 14 23.25 -48.69 -56.19
CA ASP A 14 22.03 -48.52 -57.02
C ASP A 14 22.23 -49.19 -58.43
N PRO A 15 21.23 -49.42 -59.33
CA PRO A 15 20.18 -48.45 -59.75
C PRO A 15 18.75 -49.02 -60.05
N ASP A 16 17.73 -48.14 -60.08
CA ASP A 16 16.94 -47.84 -61.30
C ASP A 16 15.79 -46.82 -61.05
N HIS A 17 15.42 -46.07 -62.10
CA HIS A 17 14.39 -45.00 -62.12
C HIS A 17 13.21 -45.40 -63.03
N PRO A 18 11.95 -44.92 -62.86
CA PRO A 18 11.63 -43.55 -63.32
C PRO A 18 10.46 -42.77 -62.65
N ALA A 19 10.62 -41.43 -62.71
CA ALA A 19 9.63 -40.38 -62.99
C ALA A 19 8.25 -40.29 -62.28
N GLY A 20 8.02 -39.13 -61.65
CA GLY A 20 6.69 -38.57 -61.31
C GLY A 20 6.79 -37.07 -61.04
N ASP A 21 6.01 -36.26 -61.76
CA ASP A 21 6.11 -34.78 -61.77
C ASP A 21 5.65 -34.08 -60.49
N THR A 22 6.25 -32.92 -60.17
CA THR A 22 5.49 -31.77 -59.62
C THR A 22 6.19 -30.43 -59.93
N PRO A 23 5.49 -29.35 -60.32
CA PRO A 23 6.12 -28.17 -60.91
C PRO A 23 6.42 -27.02 -59.94
N GLN A 24 7.44 -26.22 -60.25
CA GLN A 24 7.70 -24.94 -59.58
C GLN A 24 6.67 -23.86 -59.98
N GLY A 25 6.05 -23.22 -58.99
CA GLY A 25 5.16 -22.07 -59.16
C GLY A 25 5.88 -20.74 -58.87
N ARG A 26 5.75 -19.76 -59.76
CA ARG A 26 6.44 -18.46 -59.71
C ARG A 26 6.01 -17.60 -58.51
N SER A 27 6.98 -16.92 -57.91
CA SER A 27 6.74 -15.65 -57.22
C SER A 27 6.24 -14.60 -58.22
N GLN A 28 5.10 -13.98 -57.93
CA GLN A 28 4.67 -12.74 -58.59
C GLN A 28 4.94 -11.57 -57.66
N GLU A 29 5.45 -10.49 -58.24
CA GLU A 29 5.75 -9.23 -57.58
C GLU A 29 4.55 -8.30 -57.84
N GLU A 30 3.73 -8.05 -56.82
CA GLU A 30 2.60 -7.11 -56.92
C GLU A 30 3.00 -5.71 -56.40
N PRO A 31 2.56 -4.62 -57.06
CA PRO A 31 3.02 -3.27 -56.76
C PRO A 31 2.35 -2.65 -55.52
N ALA A 32 3.07 -1.74 -54.87
CA ALA A 32 2.57 -1.00 -53.72
C ALA A 32 1.37 -0.09 -54.08
N PRO A 33 0.36 0.03 -53.21
CA PRO A 33 -0.73 0.98 -53.39
C PRO A 33 -0.30 2.40 -53.01
N GLU A 34 -0.36 3.34 -53.96
CA GLU A 34 -0.25 4.78 -53.69
C GLU A 34 -1.51 5.27 -52.96
N GLY A 35 -1.43 5.38 -51.62
CA GLY A 35 -2.44 6.03 -50.80
C GLY A 35 -2.19 7.54 -50.73
N GLY A 36 -3.06 8.34 -51.37
CA GLY A 36 -2.94 9.79 -51.40
C GLY A 36 -3.02 10.44 -50.02
N ALA A 37 -2.21 11.48 -49.81
CA ALA A 37 -2.22 12.27 -48.58
C ALA A 37 -3.57 13.01 -48.39
N PRO A 38 -4.16 13.03 -47.18
CA PRO A 38 -5.30 13.87 -46.89
C PRO A 38 -4.87 15.35 -46.82
N GLU A 39 -5.65 16.22 -47.46
CA GLU A 39 -5.44 17.68 -47.39
C GLU A 39 -5.72 18.21 -45.98
N ASP A 40 -4.78 18.96 -45.39
CA ASP A 40 -4.99 19.71 -44.16
C ASP A 40 -6.09 20.77 -44.31
N ARG A 41 -7.31 20.42 -43.91
CA ARG A 41 -8.38 21.38 -43.64
C ARG A 41 -8.26 21.87 -42.20
N ALA A 42 -7.61 23.00 -42.02
CA ALA A 42 -7.60 23.71 -40.74
C ALA A 42 -9.04 23.98 -40.24
N PRO A 43 -9.43 23.52 -39.04
CA PRO A 43 -10.70 23.92 -38.44
C PRO A 43 -10.61 25.40 -38.03
N GLY A 44 -11.56 26.21 -38.49
CA GLY A 44 -11.58 27.64 -38.22
C GLY A 44 -11.75 27.96 -36.73
N SER A 45 -11.09 29.04 -36.28
CA SER A 45 -11.19 29.54 -34.90
C SER A 45 -12.56 30.18 -34.61
N GLY A 46 -13.58 29.34 -34.47
CA GLY A 46 -14.89 29.71 -33.93
C GLY A 46 -14.86 29.77 -32.41
N ALA A 47 -14.44 30.92 -31.86
CA ALA A 47 -14.52 31.16 -30.43
C ALA A 47 -15.99 31.21 -29.97
N PRO A 48 -16.43 30.42 -28.98
CA PRO A 48 -17.76 30.58 -28.39
C PRO A 48 -17.78 31.81 -27.48
N GLU A 49 -18.57 32.82 -27.83
CA GLU A 49 -18.91 33.93 -26.93
C GLU A 49 -19.81 33.42 -25.78
N GLY A 50 -19.17 32.84 -24.76
CA GLY A 50 -19.81 32.52 -23.49
C GLY A 50 -20.13 33.80 -22.72
N ARG A 51 -21.42 34.19 -22.68
CA ARG A 51 -21.88 35.23 -21.74
C ARG A 51 -21.57 34.80 -20.31
N ALA A 52 -20.83 35.62 -19.58
CA ALA A 52 -20.68 35.45 -18.14
C ALA A 52 -22.06 35.61 -17.46
N PRO A 53 -22.44 34.72 -16.52
CA PRO A 53 -23.57 34.98 -15.65
C PRO A 53 -23.18 36.06 -14.62
N GLU A 54 -23.96 37.14 -14.54
CA GLU A 54 -23.81 38.14 -13.48
C GLU A 54 -24.27 37.56 -12.13
N GLY A 55 -23.34 36.90 -11.44
CA GLY A 55 -23.52 36.47 -10.05
C GLY A 55 -23.46 37.67 -9.11
N GLY A 56 -24.62 38.16 -8.65
CA GLY A 56 -24.70 39.24 -7.68
C GLY A 56 -24.03 38.88 -6.36
N ALA A 57 -23.08 39.70 -5.91
CA ALA A 57 -22.41 39.51 -4.63
C ALA A 57 -23.40 39.72 -3.46
N PRO A 58 -23.55 38.76 -2.52
CA PRO A 58 -24.23 39.02 -1.27
C PRO A 58 -23.38 39.98 -0.43
N ARG A 59 -23.97 41.08 0.07
CA ARG A 59 -23.37 41.84 1.17
C ARG A 59 -23.41 40.95 2.41
N GLY A 60 -22.24 40.56 2.90
CA GLY A 60 -22.09 40.11 4.28
C GLY A 60 -22.03 41.34 5.18
N GLU A 61 -23.10 41.62 5.91
CA GLU A 61 -23.02 42.48 7.09
C GLU A 61 -22.00 41.88 8.06
N ALA A 62 -21.10 42.70 8.60
CA ALA A 62 -20.19 42.27 9.66
C ALA A 62 -20.99 42.12 10.97
N PRO A 63 -20.86 41.00 11.71
CA PRO A 63 -21.44 40.89 13.04
C PRO A 63 -20.63 41.74 14.03
N ASP A 64 -21.32 42.61 14.78
CA ASP A 64 -20.75 43.27 15.94
C ASP A 64 -20.32 42.24 16.99
N ALA A 65 -19.08 42.37 17.48
CA ALA A 65 -18.54 41.52 18.53
C ALA A 65 -18.84 42.13 19.91
N ASP A 66 -19.97 41.74 20.49
CA ASP A 66 -20.26 42.00 21.91
C ASP A 66 -19.17 41.39 22.81
N THR A 67 -18.61 42.20 23.69
CA THR A 67 -17.71 41.76 24.76
C THR A 67 -18.48 41.07 25.88
N PRO A 68 -18.14 39.82 26.24
CA PRO A 68 -18.66 39.21 27.47
C PRO A 68 -17.92 39.75 28.69
N ASP A 69 -18.68 40.17 29.70
CA ASP A 69 -18.17 40.41 31.06
C ASP A 69 -17.51 39.15 31.64
N SER A 70 -16.52 39.34 32.51
CA SER A 70 -15.89 38.25 33.26
C SER A 70 -16.10 38.45 34.76
N ASP A 71 -17.24 37.95 35.25
CA ASP A 71 -17.53 37.81 36.67
C ASP A 71 -16.53 36.86 37.34
N ALA A 72 -15.83 37.37 38.35
CA ALA A 72 -14.99 36.56 39.23
C ALA A 72 -15.80 36.07 40.44
N PRO A 73 -15.76 34.76 40.80
CA PRO A 73 -16.40 34.27 42.00
C PRO A 73 -15.58 34.62 43.25
N ASP A 74 -16.23 35.29 44.20
CA ASP A 74 -15.75 35.49 45.58
C ASP A 74 -15.93 34.21 46.41
N ALA A 75 -14.96 33.90 47.28
CA ALA A 75 -15.01 32.78 48.22
C ALA A 75 -14.17 33.13 49.47
N GLY A 76 -14.84 33.65 50.49
CA GLY A 76 -14.21 34.17 51.70
C GLY A 76 -13.78 33.12 52.74
N ALA A 77 -12.70 33.49 53.44
CA ALA A 77 -12.40 33.30 54.88
C ALA A 77 -12.85 32.04 55.65
N PRO A 78 -11.95 31.53 56.51
CA PRO A 78 -12.28 31.08 57.86
C PRO A 78 -11.86 32.14 58.91
N GLN A 79 -12.68 32.29 59.95
CA GLN A 79 -12.27 32.93 61.21
C GLN A 79 -11.54 31.90 62.08
N ASP A 80 -10.47 32.32 62.78
CA ASP A 80 -10.31 31.93 64.18
C ASP A 80 -9.57 33.02 64.98
N SER A 81 -9.71 32.90 66.29
CA SER A 81 -9.45 33.87 67.34
C SER A 81 -8.09 33.70 68.00
N GLY A 82 -7.52 34.80 68.54
CA GLY A 82 -6.21 34.72 69.20
C GLY A 82 -5.59 36.05 69.65
N THR A 83 -6.13 36.66 70.70
CA THR A 83 -5.36 37.54 71.60
C THR A 83 -4.53 36.65 72.57
N PRO A 84 -3.37 37.06 73.13
CA PRO A 84 -3.27 38.33 73.86
C PRO A 84 -1.90 39.09 73.90
N GLN A 85 -2.00 40.32 74.43
CA GLN A 85 -1.03 41.05 75.27
C GLN A 85 0.24 41.72 74.70
N GLY A 86 0.45 42.95 75.20
CA GLY A 86 1.70 43.71 75.16
C GLY A 86 1.72 44.85 74.13
N ALA A 87 2.13 46.09 74.44
CA ALA A 87 2.44 46.71 75.74
C ALA A 87 2.49 48.25 75.57
N GLY A 88 2.57 48.99 76.69
CA GLY A 88 3.30 50.27 76.75
C GLY A 88 2.64 51.51 76.11
N ALA A 89 2.00 52.33 76.93
CA ALA A 89 1.65 53.70 76.56
C ALA A 89 2.85 54.67 76.70
N ALA A 90 2.83 55.72 75.89
CA ALA A 90 3.51 57.02 76.05
C ALA A 90 5.06 57.08 76.08
N GLY A 91 5.64 57.86 75.16
CA GLY A 91 7.08 58.11 75.08
C GLY A 91 7.46 59.16 74.02
N VAL A 92 7.08 60.41 74.27
CA VAL A 92 7.29 61.59 73.40
C VAL A 92 8.75 61.76 72.94
N GLN A 93 8.97 62.03 71.64
CA GLN A 93 9.93 63.06 71.20
C GLN A 93 9.71 63.52 69.75
N THR A 94 9.49 64.82 69.59
CA THR A 94 9.43 65.55 68.32
C THR A 94 10.80 66.07 67.93
N TRP A 95 11.31 65.77 66.74
CA TRP A 95 12.20 66.65 65.97
C TRP A 95 11.96 66.42 64.47
N ALA A 96 12.04 67.48 63.68
CA ALA A 96 11.78 67.43 62.25
C ALA A 96 13.00 66.91 61.49
N ASP A 97 12.76 66.09 60.46
CA ASP A 97 13.41 66.28 59.16
C ASP A 97 12.64 65.50 58.08
N HIS A 98 12.61 66.02 56.85
CA HIS A 98 12.04 65.32 55.69
C HIS A 98 13.09 64.38 55.07
N PRO A 99 12.88 63.06 55.05
CA PRO A 99 13.48 62.23 54.02
C PRO A 99 12.69 62.47 52.73
N LYS A 100 13.39 62.77 51.63
CA LYS A 100 12.82 62.61 50.29
C LYS A 100 12.76 61.11 50.03
N ASP A 101 11.58 60.51 50.02
CA ASP A 101 11.44 59.11 49.62
C ASP A 101 11.95 58.93 48.19
N GLY A 102 13.11 58.29 48.08
CA GLY A 102 13.81 58.10 46.83
C GLY A 102 12.97 57.23 45.90
N SER A 103 12.85 57.65 44.64
CA SER A 103 12.24 56.82 43.61
C SER A 103 13.00 55.50 43.51
N ALA A 104 12.38 54.43 43.99
CA ALA A 104 12.89 53.08 43.86
C ALA A 104 12.93 52.73 42.36
N SER A 105 14.05 53.06 41.71
CA SER A 105 14.21 52.83 40.29
C SER A 105 14.04 51.35 40.02
N ARG A 106 12.92 50.97 39.37
CA ARG A 106 12.77 49.65 38.77
C ARG A 106 13.91 49.51 37.78
N ARG A 107 15.01 48.85 38.19
CA ARG A 107 16.11 48.45 37.32
C ARG A 107 15.51 47.56 36.24
N LYS A 108 15.11 48.17 35.13
CA LYS A 108 14.70 47.47 33.92
C LYS A 108 15.83 46.50 33.62
N ARG A 109 15.55 45.20 33.63
CA ARG A 109 16.54 44.16 33.32
C ARG A 109 16.51 43.95 31.79
N PRO A 110 17.32 44.66 30.98
CA PRO A 110 17.22 44.56 29.52
C PRO A 110 17.52 43.14 29.05
N TRP A 111 18.37 42.40 29.77
CA TRP A 111 18.70 41.01 29.45
C TRP A 111 17.49 40.08 29.45
N LEU A 112 16.46 40.30 30.30
CA LEU A 112 15.22 39.51 30.25
C LEU A 112 14.41 39.80 28.98
N ARG A 113 14.48 41.02 28.45
CA ARG A 113 13.85 41.37 27.17
C ARG A 113 14.60 40.76 25.99
N TRP A 114 15.92 40.81 26.01
CA TRP A 114 16.76 40.15 25.00
C TRP A 114 16.63 38.62 25.04
N ALA A 115 16.52 38.02 26.23
CA ALA A 115 16.25 36.59 26.38
C ALA A 115 14.86 36.20 25.85
N ALA A 116 13.82 36.98 26.18
CA ALA A 116 12.46 36.76 25.65
C ALA A 116 12.39 36.94 24.12
N LEU A 117 13.06 37.96 23.58
CA LEU A 117 13.17 38.17 22.12
C LEU A 117 13.97 37.04 21.45
N GLY A 118 15.07 36.60 22.05
CA GLY A 118 15.86 35.47 21.56
C GLY A 118 15.08 34.16 21.56
N ALA A 119 14.35 33.87 22.64
CA ALA A 119 13.48 32.70 22.73
C ALA A 119 12.31 32.77 21.72
N SER A 120 11.67 33.93 21.58
CA SER A 120 10.59 34.13 20.60
C SER A 120 11.09 34.01 19.17
N PHE A 121 12.28 34.56 18.87
CA PHE A 121 12.94 34.36 17.57
C PHE A 121 13.27 32.89 17.31
N LEU A 122 13.78 32.15 18.31
CA LEU A 122 14.01 30.72 18.23
C LEU A 122 12.73 29.95 17.91
N VAL A 123 11.63 30.23 18.63
CA VAL A 123 10.32 29.62 18.37
C VAL A 123 9.81 29.94 16.96
N LEU A 124 9.94 31.19 16.49
CA LEU A 124 9.55 31.57 15.13
C LEU A 124 10.41 30.91 14.05
N VAL A 125 11.72 30.79 14.25
CA VAL A 125 12.62 30.09 13.33
C VAL A 125 12.32 28.59 13.31
N SER A 126 12.10 27.96 14.47
CA SER A 126 11.71 26.55 14.55
C SER A 126 10.34 26.29 13.92
N ALA A 127 9.35 27.16 14.14
CA ALA A 127 8.03 27.05 13.53
C ALA A 127 8.09 27.28 12.01
N GLY A 128 8.87 28.27 11.54
CA GLY A 128 9.09 28.52 10.12
C GLY A 128 9.82 27.39 9.41
N ALA A 129 10.85 26.81 10.04
CA ALA A 129 11.56 25.64 9.55
C ALA A 129 10.65 24.40 9.50
N GLY A 130 9.85 24.16 10.55
CA GLY A 130 8.87 23.07 10.59
C GLY A 130 7.77 23.22 9.53
N TRP A 131 7.27 24.44 9.31
CA TRP A 131 6.28 24.73 8.26
C TRP A 131 6.87 24.56 6.86
N TRP A 132 8.10 25.02 6.61
CA TRP A 132 8.80 24.81 5.35
C TRP A 132 9.04 23.32 5.08
N LEU A 133 9.46 22.57 6.11
CA LEU A 133 9.68 21.13 6.03
C LEU A 133 8.39 20.37 5.73
N TYR A 134 7.29 20.71 6.42
CA TYR A 134 5.95 20.19 6.12
C TYR A 134 5.57 20.49 4.67
N LYS A 135 5.71 21.74 4.22
CA LYS A 135 5.31 22.14 2.85
C LYS A 135 6.16 21.51 1.75
N LYS A 136 7.41 21.13 2.05
CA LYS A 136 8.25 20.35 1.14
C LYS A 136 7.71 18.93 0.97
N LEU A 137 7.39 18.24 2.08
CA LEU A 137 6.84 16.87 2.05
C LEU A 137 5.47 16.82 1.36
N ASP A 138 4.57 17.71 1.79
CA ASP A 138 3.21 17.89 1.28
C ASP A 138 3.17 18.22 -0.22
N GLY A 139 4.25 18.80 -0.77
CA GLY A 139 4.40 19.11 -2.19
C GLY A 139 5.15 18.07 -3.03
N ASN A 140 5.60 16.95 -2.44
CA ASN A 140 6.27 15.87 -3.18
C ASN A 140 5.26 14.86 -3.78
N ILE A 141 4.05 14.78 -3.22
CA ILE A 141 3.09 13.69 -3.46
C ILE A 141 2.45 13.81 -4.85
N THR A 142 2.40 12.69 -5.58
CA THR A 142 1.79 12.64 -6.91
C THR A 142 0.35 12.16 -6.80
N THR A 143 -0.61 13.08 -6.91
CA THR A 143 -2.05 12.74 -6.85
C THR A 143 -2.56 12.14 -8.17
N ASP A 144 -3.12 10.93 -8.11
CA ASP A 144 -3.81 10.24 -9.22
C ASP A 144 -5.23 10.82 -9.46
N THR A 145 -5.25 12.07 -9.88
CA THR A 145 -6.50 12.81 -10.16
C THR A 145 -7.26 12.25 -11.35
N SER A 146 -6.59 11.60 -12.31
CA SER A 146 -7.22 10.97 -13.47
C SER A 146 -7.99 9.71 -13.08
N ALA A 147 -7.41 8.82 -12.26
CA ALA A 147 -8.14 7.65 -11.78
C ALA A 147 -9.31 8.05 -10.87
N ALA A 148 -9.11 9.03 -9.98
CA ALA A 148 -10.18 9.55 -9.13
C ALA A 148 -11.34 10.16 -9.93
N ALA A 149 -11.04 10.89 -11.01
CA ALA A 149 -12.06 11.45 -11.91
C ALA A 149 -12.84 10.35 -12.66
N GLU A 150 -12.16 9.31 -13.15
CA GLU A 150 -12.78 8.18 -13.85
C GLU A 150 -13.66 7.34 -12.90
N LEU A 151 -13.17 7.01 -11.70
CA LEU A 151 -13.95 6.28 -10.69
C LEU A 151 -15.24 7.04 -10.32
N LYS A 152 -15.19 8.37 -10.27
CA LYS A 152 -16.36 9.22 -10.01
C LYS A 152 -17.40 9.19 -11.13
N VAL A 153 -17.00 8.95 -12.39
CA VAL A 153 -17.96 8.72 -13.50
C VAL A 153 -18.75 7.43 -13.26
N TYR A 154 -18.07 6.37 -12.80
CA TYR A 154 -18.66 5.07 -12.56
C TYR A 154 -19.20 4.85 -11.14
N GLU A 155 -19.30 5.88 -10.31
CA GLU A 155 -19.65 5.79 -8.88
C GLU A 155 -20.94 5.01 -8.59
N LYS A 156 -21.90 4.99 -9.53
CA LYS A 156 -23.16 4.21 -9.42
C LYS A 156 -23.01 2.71 -9.67
N GLU A 157 -21.93 2.28 -10.32
CA GLU A 157 -21.59 0.87 -10.58
C GLU A 157 -20.71 0.28 -9.48
N ARG A 158 -20.03 1.13 -8.71
CA ARG A 158 -19.10 0.73 -7.64
C ARG A 158 -19.88 0.13 -6.46
N PRO A 159 -19.32 -0.87 -5.74
CA PRO A 159 -19.93 -1.38 -4.53
C PRO A 159 -20.16 -0.28 -3.48
N THR A 160 -21.24 -0.42 -2.71
CA THR A 160 -21.47 0.38 -1.51
C THR A 160 -20.68 -0.20 -0.33
N PRO A 161 -19.96 0.59 0.47
CA PRO A 161 -19.42 0.13 1.75
C PRO A 161 -20.50 -0.52 2.60
N VAL A 162 -20.22 -1.71 3.13
CA VAL A 162 -21.13 -2.43 4.06
C VAL A 162 -20.83 -2.01 5.51
N VAL A 163 -19.55 -1.76 5.81
CA VAL A 163 -19.05 -1.27 7.11
C VAL A 163 -18.33 0.05 6.85
N MET A 164 -18.70 1.10 7.58
CA MET A 164 -18.29 2.48 7.25
C MET A 164 -16.88 2.85 7.69
N ASP A 165 -16.41 2.29 8.81
CA ASP A 165 -15.10 2.62 9.39
C ASP A 165 -13.99 1.67 8.93
N ALA A 166 -14.32 0.52 8.31
CA ALA A 166 -13.35 -0.37 7.67
C ALA A 166 -12.79 0.31 6.40
N GLN A 167 -11.52 0.05 6.06
CA GLN A 167 -10.86 0.67 4.92
C GLN A 167 -10.26 -0.38 3.99
N ASN A 168 -10.45 -0.21 2.69
CA ASN A 168 -9.93 -1.11 1.65
C ASN A 168 -9.00 -0.31 0.74
N ILE A 169 -7.71 -0.62 0.82
CA ILE A 169 -6.64 0.09 0.12
C ILE A 169 -6.06 -0.85 -0.95
N LEU A 170 -6.05 -0.41 -2.21
CA LEU A 170 -5.45 -1.19 -3.28
C LEU A 170 -4.00 -0.75 -3.52
N LEU A 171 -3.05 -1.63 -3.22
CA LEU A 171 -1.62 -1.43 -3.46
C LEU A 171 -1.25 -2.04 -4.82
N ILE A 172 -0.65 -1.25 -5.71
CA ILE A 172 -0.31 -1.64 -7.08
C ILE A 172 1.19 -1.45 -7.32
N GLY A 173 1.92 -2.52 -7.61
CA GLY A 173 3.32 -2.48 -8.04
C GLY A 173 3.41 -2.38 -9.56
N SER A 174 3.92 -1.25 -10.07
CA SER A 174 4.03 -0.94 -11.51
C SER A 174 5.45 -1.19 -12.03
N ASP A 175 5.59 -2.10 -13.02
CA ASP A 175 6.85 -2.29 -13.78
C ASP A 175 6.92 -1.26 -14.93
N SER A 176 6.83 0.03 -14.59
CA SER A 176 7.01 1.12 -15.55
C SER A 176 8.49 1.39 -15.75
N ARG A 177 9.03 1.00 -16.90
CA ARG A 177 10.46 1.14 -17.25
C ARG A 177 10.81 2.47 -17.94
N ALA A 178 9.96 3.47 -17.80
CA ALA A 178 10.22 4.83 -18.26
C ALA A 178 11.21 5.55 -17.33
N GLY A 179 12.00 6.47 -17.88
CA GLY A 179 12.91 7.32 -17.11
C GLY A 179 13.99 6.52 -16.36
N GLU A 180 14.14 6.80 -15.07
CA GLU A 180 15.16 6.19 -14.20
C GLU A 180 15.01 4.66 -14.07
N ASN A 181 13.81 4.09 -14.28
CA ASN A 181 13.59 2.64 -14.23
C ASN A 181 14.05 1.89 -15.50
N SER A 182 14.59 2.60 -16.51
CA SER A 182 14.99 2.00 -17.80
C SER A 182 16.19 1.05 -17.73
N GLU A 183 16.92 1.04 -16.60
CA GLU A 183 17.95 0.02 -16.33
C GLU A 183 17.36 -1.40 -16.19
N TYR A 184 16.10 -1.50 -15.75
CA TYR A 184 15.40 -2.78 -15.55
C TYR A 184 14.74 -3.37 -16.81
N GLY A 185 14.93 -2.72 -17.97
CA GLY A 185 14.48 -3.21 -19.27
C GLY A 185 14.00 -2.09 -20.18
N ARG A 186 13.74 -2.43 -21.44
CA ARG A 186 13.28 -1.45 -22.43
C ARG A 186 11.82 -1.04 -22.16
N ASP A 187 11.57 0.26 -22.24
CA ASP A 187 10.24 0.81 -22.52
C ASP A 187 9.77 0.30 -23.90
N ASP A 188 8.61 -0.34 -23.94
CA ASP A 188 8.00 -0.92 -25.13
C ASP A 188 6.96 0.00 -25.80
N GLY A 189 6.90 1.26 -25.36
CA GLY A 189 6.00 2.29 -25.89
C GLY A 189 4.89 2.67 -24.91
N GLY A 190 5.17 2.62 -23.59
CA GLY A 190 4.21 2.95 -22.54
C GLY A 190 3.29 1.79 -22.11
N SER A 191 3.63 0.53 -22.40
CA SER A 191 2.89 -0.62 -21.85
C SER A 191 3.32 -0.85 -20.39
N GLN A 192 2.62 -0.19 -19.47
CA GLN A 192 2.80 -0.41 -18.04
C GLN A 192 1.99 -1.63 -17.58
N ARG A 193 2.62 -2.49 -16.78
CA ARG A 193 1.97 -3.67 -16.17
C ARG A 193 2.02 -3.57 -14.67
N SER A 194 0.88 -3.87 -14.03
CA SER A 194 0.85 -4.19 -12.61
C SER A 194 1.34 -5.63 -12.41
N ASP A 195 2.59 -5.80 -11.98
CA ASP A 195 3.19 -7.12 -11.74
C ASP A 195 2.90 -7.65 -10.31
N THR A 196 2.49 -6.73 -9.40
CA THR A 196 1.98 -7.02 -8.06
C THR A 196 0.70 -6.24 -7.82
N THR A 197 -0.31 -6.83 -7.20
CA THR A 197 -1.49 -6.11 -6.68
C THR A 197 -1.97 -6.77 -5.40
N ILE A 198 -2.17 -5.95 -4.37
CA ILE A 198 -2.54 -6.41 -3.03
C ILE A 198 -3.73 -5.58 -2.55
N LEU A 199 -4.82 -6.27 -2.21
CA LEU A 199 -5.95 -5.66 -1.51
C LEU A 199 -5.67 -5.69 0.00
N LEU A 200 -5.35 -4.53 0.57
CA LEU A 200 -5.20 -4.35 2.01
C LEU A 200 -6.54 -3.95 2.61
N HIS A 201 -7.14 -4.84 3.39
CA HIS A 201 -8.30 -4.56 4.22
C HIS A 201 -7.84 -4.23 5.64
N LEU A 202 -8.30 -3.11 6.19
CA LEU A 202 -8.01 -2.66 7.55
C LEU A 202 -9.34 -2.60 8.32
N ALA A 203 -9.47 -3.44 9.34
CA ALA A 203 -10.73 -3.67 10.03
C ALA A 203 -11.26 -2.40 10.73
N ALA A 204 -12.59 -2.28 10.85
CA ALA A 204 -13.22 -1.06 11.40
C ALA A 204 -12.73 -0.70 12.80
N ASP A 205 -12.42 -1.71 13.62
CA ASP A 205 -11.95 -1.55 15.00
C ASP A 205 -10.43 -1.32 15.14
N ARG A 206 -9.70 -1.32 14.01
CA ARG A 206 -8.24 -1.17 13.90
C ARG A 206 -7.43 -2.20 14.71
N LYS A 207 -7.96 -3.42 14.91
CA LYS A 207 -7.22 -4.52 15.57
C LYS A 207 -6.63 -5.56 14.63
N SER A 208 -7.10 -5.63 13.39
CA SER A 208 -6.57 -6.54 12.36
C SER A 208 -6.43 -5.85 11.00
N ALA A 209 -5.48 -6.35 10.22
CA ALA A 209 -5.26 -5.98 8.83
C ALA A 209 -5.06 -7.26 8.00
N THR A 210 -5.59 -7.29 6.79
CA THR A 210 -5.54 -8.47 5.91
C THR A 210 -5.16 -8.04 4.50
N ALA A 211 -3.98 -8.48 4.05
CA ALA A 211 -3.41 -8.18 2.75
C ALA A 211 -3.57 -9.40 1.82
N VAL A 212 -4.52 -9.30 0.88
CA VAL A 212 -4.79 -10.35 -0.11
C VAL A 212 -4.06 -10.04 -1.41
N SER A 213 -3.06 -10.86 -1.75
CA SER A 213 -2.38 -10.81 -3.03
C SER A 213 -3.27 -11.35 -4.15
N LEU A 214 -3.42 -10.57 -5.23
CA LEU A 214 -4.18 -10.92 -6.43
C LEU A 214 -3.21 -11.30 -7.56
N PRO A 215 -3.16 -12.57 -8.02
CA PRO A 215 -2.25 -12.99 -9.08
C PRO A 215 -2.47 -12.20 -10.37
N ARG A 216 -1.36 -11.71 -10.94
CA ARG A 216 -1.36 -10.91 -12.18
C ARG A 216 -1.91 -11.69 -13.39
N ASP A 217 -1.73 -13.02 -13.37
CA ASP A 217 -2.14 -13.96 -14.41
C ASP A 217 -3.53 -14.60 -14.15
N LEU A 218 -4.27 -14.10 -13.14
CA LEU A 218 -5.65 -14.50 -12.84
C LEU A 218 -6.61 -14.10 -13.97
N MET A 219 -7.45 -15.03 -14.41
CA MET A 219 -8.40 -14.82 -15.50
C MET A 219 -9.72 -14.24 -14.97
N VAL A 220 -10.03 -13.00 -15.38
CA VAL A 220 -11.13 -12.19 -14.82
C VAL A 220 -11.99 -11.50 -15.89
N GLU A 221 -13.20 -11.08 -15.52
CA GLU A 221 -14.01 -10.16 -16.32
C GLU A 221 -13.55 -8.71 -16.13
N ILE A 222 -12.78 -8.17 -17.08
CA ILE A 222 -12.45 -6.74 -17.13
C ILE A 222 -13.66 -5.96 -17.69
N PRO A 223 -14.13 -4.90 -17.02
CA PRO A 223 -15.21 -4.03 -17.53
C PRO A 223 -14.75 -3.23 -18.77
N SER A 224 -15.66 -2.44 -19.35
CA SER A 224 -15.24 -1.39 -20.29
C SER A 224 -14.50 -0.29 -19.51
N CYS A 225 -13.26 -0.01 -19.93
CA CYS A 225 -12.39 1.01 -19.34
C CYS A 225 -12.02 2.06 -20.38
N ARG A 226 -11.96 3.33 -19.98
CA ARG A 226 -11.45 4.42 -20.82
C ARG A 226 -9.93 4.33 -20.91
N THR A 227 -9.40 4.60 -22.10
CA THR A 227 -7.96 4.71 -22.37
C THR A 227 -7.52 6.17 -22.36
N GLY A 228 -6.20 6.43 -22.36
CA GLY A 228 -5.64 7.79 -22.45
C GLY A 228 -6.01 8.57 -23.73
N ASP A 229 -6.59 7.90 -24.74
CA ASP A 229 -7.10 8.49 -25.99
C ASP A 229 -8.59 8.91 -25.88
N ASP A 230 -9.18 8.91 -24.68
CA ASP A 230 -10.63 9.08 -24.44
C ASP A 230 -11.53 8.03 -25.13
N LYS A 231 -10.97 6.88 -25.52
CA LYS A 231 -11.69 5.76 -26.13
C LYS A 231 -12.09 4.76 -25.05
N GLU A 232 -13.27 4.16 -25.15
CA GLU A 232 -13.64 3.02 -24.30
C GLU A 232 -13.20 1.68 -24.92
N THR A 233 -12.61 0.83 -24.08
CA THR A 233 -12.40 -0.58 -24.37
C THR A 233 -13.70 -1.37 -24.21
N ARG A 234 -13.81 -2.53 -24.88
CA ARG A 234 -14.94 -3.45 -24.67
C ARG A 234 -14.68 -4.33 -23.46
N LYS A 235 -15.72 -4.60 -22.66
CA LYS A 235 -15.71 -5.66 -21.64
C LYS A 235 -15.12 -6.95 -22.23
N ARG A 236 -14.18 -7.57 -21.53
CA ARG A 236 -13.48 -8.78 -22.00
C ARG A 236 -13.10 -9.70 -20.85
N PHE A 237 -12.93 -10.98 -21.16
CA PHE A 237 -12.30 -11.95 -20.27
C PHE A 237 -10.79 -12.01 -20.61
N ALA A 238 -9.92 -11.76 -19.65
CA ALA A 238 -8.47 -11.64 -19.84
C ALA A 238 -7.70 -11.83 -18.52
N GLN A 239 -6.37 -11.80 -18.59
CA GLN A 239 -5.51 -11.73 -17.39
C GLN A 239 -5.76 -10.41 -16.63
N PHE A 240 -5.72 -10.48 -15.30
CA PHE A 240 -5.97 -9.34 -14.43
C PHE A 240 -5.01 -8.16 -14.66
N ASN A 241 -3.71 -8.43 -14.90
CA ASN A 241 -2.72 -7.40 -15.22
C ASN A 241 -3.06 -6.53 -16.44
N SER A 242 -3.82 -7.05 -17.40
CA SER A 242 -4.27 -6.29 -18.56
C SER A 242 -5.27 -5.19 -18.20
N ALA A 243 -5.87 -5.19 -17.01
CA ALA A 243 -6.69 -4.06 -16.57
C ALA A 243 -5.85 -2.77 -16.47
N PHE A 244 -4.63 -2.88 -15.92
CA PHE A 244 -3.70 -1.75 -15.82
C PHE A 244 -3.20 -1.31 -17.20
N GLU A 245 -2.86 -2.25 -18.09
CA GLU A 245 -2.48 -1.96 -19.49
C GLU A 245 -3.59 -1.21 -20.26
N LEU A 246 -4.86 -1.55 -20.00
CA LEU A 246 -6.00 -1.06 -20.78
C LEU A 246 -6.53 0.29 -20.30
N GLY A 247 -6.45 0.59 -19.00
CA GLY A 247 -7.02 1.82 -18.43
C GLY A 247 -6.46 2.21 -17.07
N GLY A 248 -5.22 1.81 -16.77
CA GLY A 248 -4.48 2.19 -15.56
C GLY A 248 -5.20 1.85 -14.25
N THR A 249 -4.90 2.65 -13.22
CA THR A 249 -5.37 2.45 -11.84
C THR A 249 -6.90 2.29 -11.74
N ALA A 250 -7.67 3.15 -12.41
CA ALA A 250 -9.14 3.11 -12.35
C ALA A 250 -9.73 1.83 -12.97
N CYS A 251 -9.13 1.30 -14.06
CA CYS A 251 -9.56 0.05 -14.65
C CYS A 251 -9.23 -1.14 -13.75
N THR A 252 -8.05 -1.16 -13.13
CA THR A 252 -7.67 -2.18 -12.14
C THR A 252 -8.61 -2.15 -10.94
N ILE A 253 -8.87 -0.98 -10.35
CA ILE A 253 -9.81 -0.81 -9.23
C ILE A 253 -11.19 -1.33 -9.60
N ARG A 254 -11.80 -0.87 -10.71
CA ARG A 254 -13.12 -1.36 -11.14
C ARG A 254 -13.16 -2.85 -11.43
N THR A 255 -12.03 -3.45 -11.83
CA THR A 255 -11.92 -4.91 -12.01
C THR A 255 -11.91 -5.63 -10.67
N VAL A 256 -11.14 -5.15 -9.68
CA VAL A 256 -11.15 -5.69 -8.30
C VAL A 256 -12.53 -5.53 -7.66
N GLU A 257 -13.15 -4.35 -7.74
CA GLU A 257 -14.48 -4.09 -7.21
C GLU A 257 -15.55 -5.00 -7.83
N ARG A 258 -15.47 -5.26 -9.13
CA ARG A 258 -16.37 -6.17 -9.85
C ARG A 258 -16.16 -7.64 -9.48
N MET A 259 -14.91 -8.06 -9.28
CA MET A 259 -14.52 -9.43 -8.93
C MET A 259 -14.89 -9.76 -7.48
N THR A 260 -14.62 -8.83 -6.56
CA THR A 260 -14.71 -9.05 -5.10
C THR A 260 -16.01 -8.53 -4.48
N GLY A 261 -16.69 -7.58 -5.13
CA GLY A 261 -17.78 -6.81 -4.52
C GLY A 261 -17.36 -5.93 -3.34
N ILE A 262 -16.06 -5.79 -3.08
CA ILE A 262 -15.50 -4.91 -2.04
C ILE A 262 -15.33 -3.52 -2.66
N ARG A 263 -15.75 -2.47 -1.95
CA ARG A 263 -15.50 -1.09 -2.35
C ARG A 263 -14.03 -0.77 -2.07
N ILE A 264 -13.31 -0.19 -3.03
CA ILE A 264 -11.97 0.37 -2.79
C ILE A 264 -12.12 1.83 -2.34
N ASP A 265 -11.56 2.12 -1.17
CA ASP A 265 -11.63 3.44 -0.54
C ASP A 265 -10.44 4.30 -0.96
N HIS A 266 -9.25 3.69 -1.02
CA HIS A 266 -7.98 4.34 -1.37
C HIS A 266 -7.11 3.48 -2.28
N HIS A 267 -6.12 4.08 -2.93
CA HIS A 267 -5.12 3.35 -3.72
C HIS A 267 -3.72 3.97 -3.64
N MET A 268 -2.72 3.11 -3.81
CA MET A 268 -1.32 3.50 -3.93
C MET A 268 -0.68 2.76 -5.10
N VAL A 269 -0.03 3.49 -5.99
CA VAL A 269 0.83 2.93 -7.04
C VAL A 269 2.28 3.19 -6.64
N VAL A 270 3.08 2.13 -6.65
CA VAL A 270 4.51 2.12 -6.33
C VAL A 270 5.27 1.58 -7.53
N ASP A 271 6.34 2.26 -7.96
CA ASP A 271 7.26 1.72 -8.96
C ASP A 271 8.52 1.12 -8.30
N PHE A 272 9.48 0.69 -9.12
CA PHE A 272 10.70 0.06 -8.61
C PHE A 272 11.58 1.00 -7.80
N ASN A 273 11.88 2.19 -8.31
CA ASN A 273 12.67 3.16 -7.57
C ASN A 273 11.97 3.58 -6.27
N GLY A 274 10.65 3.79 -6.30
CA GLY A 274 9.88 4.10 -5.12
C GLY A 274 9.91 2.99 -4.06
N PHE A 275 9.87 1.73 -4.48
CA PHE A 275 10.09 0.59 -3.57
C PHE A 275 11.50 0.61 -2.95
N LYS A 276 12.55 0.83 -3.76
CA LYS A 276 13.94 0.90 -3.25
C LYS A 276 14.11 2.01 -2.21
N GLU A 277 13.66 3.23 -2.53
CA GLU A 277 13.75 4.40 -1.66
C GLU A 277 13.05 4.18 -0.31
N MET A 278 11.89 3.52 -0.29
CA MET A 278 11.18 3.21 0.96
C MET A 278 11.93 2.17 1.82
N VAL A 279 12.56 1.17 1.22
CA VAL A 279 13.37 0.15 1.92
C VAL A 279 14.64 0.78 2.50
N ASP A 280 15.34 1.60 1.73
CA ASP A 280 16.53 2.30 2.21
C ASP A 280 16.18 3.29 3.34
N ALA A 281 15.02 3.96 3.27
CA ALA A 281 14.57 4.89 4.29
C ALA A 281 14.22 4.24 5.65
N VAL A 282 13.95 2.93 5.71
CA VAL A 282 13.78 2.16 6.96
C VAL A 282 15.08 1.51 7.48
N ASP A 283 16.23 1.94 6.95
CA ASP A 283 17.55 1.32 7.19
C ASP A 283 17.56 -0.18 6.78
N GLY A 284 16.95 -0.52 5.65
CA GLY A 284 16.84 -1.88 5.11
C GLY A 284 15.86 -2.81 5.83
N VAL A 285 15.61 -4.01 5.30
CA VAL A 285 14.71 -5.02 5.89
C VAL A 285 15.47 -6.30 6.20
N GLU A 286 15.41 -6.79 7.44
CA GLU A 286 15.99 -8.08 7.81
C GLU A 286 15.07 -9.22 7.34
N ILE A 287 15.61 -10.14 6.54
CA ILE A 287 14.95 -11.38 6.14
C ILE A 287 15.80 -12.58 6.50
N CYS A 288 15.15 -13.72 6.77
CA CYS A 288 15.84 -15.00 6.94
C CYS A 288 15.95 -15.74 5.61
N LEU A 289 17.18 -16.07 5.19
CA LEU A 289 17.44 -16.83 3.98
C LEU A 289 17.79 -18.29 4.33
N PRO A 290 16.92 -19.29 4.06
CA PRO A 290 17.21 -20.69 4.39
C PRO A 290 18.36 -21.27 3.54
N LYS A 291 18.69 -20.62 2.40
CA LYS A 291 19.79 -20.97 1.49
C LYS A 291 20.41 -19.69 0.96
N ALA A 292 21.68 -19.76 0.57
CA ALA A 292 22.35 -18.66 -0.12
C ALA A 292 21.76 -18.43 -1.51
N ILE A 293 21.84 -17.20 -1.99
CA ILE A 293 21.27 -16.71 -3.25
C ILE A 293 22.39 -16.12 -4.09
N ASP A 294 22.64 -16.68 -5.28
CA ASP A 294 23.47 -16.08 -6.34
C ASP A 294 22.56 -15.98 -7.58
N ASP A 295 22.07 -14.77 -7.85
CA ASP A 295 21.27 -14.44 -9.03
C ASP A 295 21.75 -13.15 -9.69
N LYS A 296 22.44 -13.31 -10.82
CA LYS A 296 22.97 -12.20 -11.61
C LYS A 296 21.90 -11.46 -12.42
N ASP A 297 20.77 -12.11 -12.72
CA ASP A 297 19.63 -11.48 -13.40
C ASP A 297 18.80 -10.64 -12.41
N ALA A 298 18.88 -10.95 -11.11
CA ALA A 298 18.21 -10.20 -10.03
C ALA A 298 19.16 -9.35 -9.17
N HIS A 299 20.45 -9.28 -9.52
CA HIS A 299 21.50 -8.55 -8.78
C HIS A 299 21.70 -8.99 -7.30
N LEU A 300 21.55 -10.28 -7.01
CA LEU A 300 21.68 -10.86 -5.67
C LEU A 300 22.95 -11.70 -5.51
N ASP A 301 23.73 -11.43 -4.45
CA ASP A 301 24.77 -12.32 -3.90
C ASP A 301 24.65 -12.27 -2.37
N LEU A 302 23.78 -13.13 -1.82
CA LEU A 302 23.34 -13.11 -0.42
C LEU A 302 23.63 -14.45 0.26
N PRO A 303 24.39 -14.48 1.38
CA PRO A 303 24.62 -15.73 2.12
C PRO A 303 23.36 -16.19 2.87
N ALA A 304 23.31 -17.49 3.22
CA ALA A 304 22.25 -18.04 4.05
C ALA A 304 22.26 -17.42 5.48
N GLY A 305 21.11 -17.47 6.15
CA GLY A 305 20.88 -16.86 7.47
C GLY A 305 20.19 -15.49 7.38
N ARG A 306 20.21 -14.73 8.48
CA ARG A 306 19.63 -13.39 8.55
C ARG A 306 20.45 -12.39 7.73
N GLN A 307 19.84 -11.77 6.73
CA GLN A 307 20.42 -10.69 5.92
C GLN A 307 19.55 -9.45 6.01
N THR A 308 20.15 -8.28 6.23
CA THR A 308 19.45 -6.99 6.06
C THR A 308 19.60 -6.55 4.61
N LEU A 309 18.51 -6.58 3.85
CA LEU A 309 18.51 -6.14 2.46
C LEU A 309 18.35 -4.63 2.36
N ASN A 310 19.19 -3.99 1.54
CA ASN A 310 18.97 -2.63 1.04
C ASN A 310 17.90 -2.63 -0.07
N GLY A 311 17.54 -1.45 -0.59
CA GLY A 311 16.51 -1.29 -1.61
C GLY A 311 16.73 -2.13 -2.88
N GLU A 312 17.96 -2.16 -3.40
CA GLU A 312 18.30 -2.92 -4.62
C GLU A 312 18.20 -4.42 -4.38
N GLU A 313 18.77 -4.90 -3.26
CA GLU A 313 18.71 -6.31 -2.86
C GLU A 313 17.26 -6.76 -2.59
N ALA A 314 16.47 -5.92 -1.92
CA ALA A 314 15.06 -6.18 -1.66
C ALA A 314 14.27 -6.27 -2.97
N LEU A 315 14.51 -5.35 -3.91
CA LEU A 315 13.84 -5.33 -5.21
C LEU A 315 14.20 -6.59 -6.01
N GLY A 316 15.47 -6.98 -6.01
CA GLY A 316 15.94 -8.24 -6.58
C GLY A 316 15.23 -9.44 -5.96
N TYR A 317 15.18 -9.52 -4.63
CA TYR A 317 14.58 -10.63 -3.88
C TYR A 317 13.08 -10.83 -4.20
N VAL A 318 12.29 -9.76 -4.23
CA VAL A 318 10.84 -9.84 -4.52
C VAL A 318 10.50 -10.01 -6.01
N ARG A 319 11.46 -9.75 -6.91
CA ARG A 319 11.31 -9.92 -8.37
C ARG A 319 11.91 -11.21 -8.92
N ALA A 320 12.90 -11.82 -8.24
CA ALA A 320 13.59 -13.02 -8.69
C ALA A 320 12.60 -14.16 -9.01
N ARG A 321 12.75 -14.76 -10.20
CA ARG A 321 11.87 -15.83 -10.70
C ARG A 321 12.56 -17.18 -10.93
N LYS A 322 13.81 -17.21 -11.39
CA LYS A 322 14.43 -18.43 -11.96
C LYS A 322 15.44 -19.13 -11.05
N THR A 323 16.00 -18.41 -10.09
CA THR A 323 17.05 -18.86 -9.16
C THR A 323 16.46 -19.19 -7.79
N LEU A 324 15.48 -18.39 -7.38
CA LEU A 324 14.66 -18.58 -6.19
C LEU A 324 13.37 -19.30 -6.57
N GLY A 325 13.42 -20.63 -6.52
CA GLY A 325 12.23 -21.47 -6.63
C GLY A 325 12.12 -22.34 -7.88
N ASP A 326 10.91 -22.83 -8.12
CA ASP A 326 10.52 -23.67 -9.26
C ASP A 326 10.17 -22.87 -10.53
N GLY A 327 10.07 -21.54 -10.41
CA GLY A 327 9.70 -20.62 -11.49
C GLY A 327 8.22 -20.20 -11.50
N SER A 328 7.41 -20.66 -10.54
CA SER A 328 6.00 -20.30 -10.40
C SER A 328 5.77 -18.85 -9.94
N ASP A 329 4.57 -18.32 -10.20
CA ASP A 329 4.13 -17.05 -9.63
C ASP A 329 3.92 -17.18 -8.11
N THR A 330 3.48 -18.35 -7.63
CA THR A 330 3.17 -18.67 -6.23
C THR A 330 4.34 -18.43 -5.28
N GLU A 331 5.51 -19.03 -5.53
CA GLU A 331 6.67 -18.85 -4.63
C GLU A 331 7.21 -17.41 -4.65
N ARG A 332 6.96 -16.63 -5.72
CA ARG A 332 7.24 -15.19 -5.73
C ARG A 332 6.25 -14.43 -4.85
N MET A 333 4.97 -14.80 -4.86
CA MET A 333 3.95 -14.20 -3.99
C MET A 333 4.24 -14.51 -2.51
N GLU A 334 4.67 -15.72 -2.18
CA GLU A 334 5.12 -16.09 -0.83
C GLU A 334 6.31 -15.23 -0.38
N ARG A 335 7.35 -15.05 -1.22
CA ARG A 335 8.47 -14.13 -0.90
C ARG A 335 8.04 -12.68 -0.74
N GLN A 336 7.06 -12.21 -1.52
CA GLN A 336 6.50 -10.87 -1.37
C GLN A 336 5.75 -10.72 -0.03
N GLN A 337 5.00 -11.72 0.38
CA GLN A 337 4.29 -11.74 1.68
C GLN A 337 5.27 -11.79 2.85
N GLN A 338 6.29 -12.65 2.79
CA GLN A 338 7.39 -12.71 3.76
C GLN A 338 8.13 -11.36 3.88
N PHE A 339 8.47 -10.74 2.75
CA PHE A 339 9.14 -9.44 2.74
C PHE A 339 8.26 -8.33 3.34
N LEU A 340 6.96 -8.30 3.00
CA LEU A 340 6.02 -7.32 3.56
C LEU A 340 5.78 -7.54 5.06
N GLY A 341 5.71 -8.79 5.53
CA GLY A 341 5.68 -9.12 6.96
C GLY A 341 6.92 -8.60 7.69
N ALA A 342 8.12 -8.89 7.16
CA ALA A 342 9.37 -8.39 7.70
C ALA A 342 9.47 -6.85 7.69
N LEU A 343 8.97 -6.19 6.65
CA LEU A 343 8.90 -4.72 6.57
C LEU A 343 7.95 -4.13 7.63
N VAL A 344 6.73 -4.67 7.77
CA VAL A 344 5.78 -4.25 8.80
C VAL A 344 6.39 -4.44 10.19
N ASN A 345 7.00 -5.60 10.44
CA ASN A 345 7.70 -5.89 11.69
C ASN A 345 8.82 -4.88 11.94
N LYS A 346 9.72 -4.64 10.97
CA LYS A 346 10.80 -3.63 11.03
C LYS A 346 10.26 -2.26 11.44
N MET A 347 9.18 -1.80 10.80
CA MET A 347 8.57 -0.48 11.04
C MET A 347 7.98 -0.35 12.45
N GLN A 348 7.29 -1.38 12.94
CA GLN A 348 6.71 -1.40 14.28
C GLN A 348 7.79 -1.58 15.37
N SER A 349 8.67 -2.59 15.24
CA SER A 349 9.62 -3.01 16.28
C SER A 349 10.78 -2.03 16.51
N ASN A 350 11.31 -1.40 15.46
CA ASN A 350 12.44 -0.46 15.59
C ASN A 350 12.03 0.94 16.07
N GLY A 351 10.76 1.12 16.45
CA GLY A 351 10.22 2.40 16.88
C GLY A 351 10.33 3.48 15.80
N VAL A 352 10.33 3.11 14.50
CA VAL A 352 10.35 4.06 13.38
C VAL A 352 9.15 4.99 13.51
N LEU A 353 7.97 4.43 13.79
CA LEU A 353 6.72 5.15 14.06
C LEU A 353 6.71 6.00 15.34
N LEU A 354 7.73 5.85 16.21
CA LEU A 354 7.89 6.58 17.47
C LEU A 354 8.98 7.66 17.40
N ASN A 355 9.89 7.57 16.43
CA ASN A 355 11.06 8.43 16.35
C ASN A 355 10.96 9.40 15.16
N PRO A 356 10.71 10.71 15.37
CA PRO A 356 10.53 11.66 14.28
C PRO A 356 11.77 11.80 13.37
N THR A 357 12.98 11.48 13.84
CA THR A 357 14.18 11.54 12.99
C THR A 357 14.34 10.32 12.07
N ARG A 358 13.65 9.21 12.36
CA ARG A 358 13.56 8.02 11.49
C ARG A 358 12.28 8.05 10.64
N LEU A 359 11.18 8.54 11.20
CA LEU A 359 9.92 8.70 10.50
C LEU A 359 10.03 9.74 9.36
N TYR A 360 10.77 10.85 9.55
CA TYR A 360 10.90 11.86 8.50
C TYR A 360 11.51 11.31 7.20
N PRO A 361 12.66 10.59 7.18
CA PRO A 361 13.18 9.97 5.96
C PRO A 361 12.18 9.03 5.28
N VAL A 362 11.48 8.18 6.03
CA VAL A 362 10.47 7.25 5.50
C VAL A 362 9.32 8.00 4.84
N LEU A 363 8.84 9.09 5.45
CA LEU A 363 7.82 9.94 4.86
C LEU A 363 8.36 10.77 3.67
N ASP A 364 9.61 11.26 3.70
CA ASP A 364 10.23 11.99 2.58
C ASP A 364 10.51 11.08 1.37
N ALA A 365 10.77 9.79 1.60
CA ALA A 365 10.79 8.77 0.55
C ALA A 365 9.37 8.49 0.05
N ALA A 366 8.50 7.92 0.88
CA ALA A 366 7.13 7.56 0.52
C ALA A 366 6.36 8.69 -0.19
N THR A 367 6.50 9.95 0.24
CA THR A 367 5.85 11.08 -0.43
C THR A 367 6.37 11.38 -1.85
N LYS A 368 7.61 11.03 -2.21
CA LYS A 368 8.11 11.13 -3.60
C LYS A 368 7.85 9.87 -4.42
N SER A 369 7.92 8.73 -3.74
CA SER A 369 7.90 7.38 -4.31
C SER A 369 6.50 6.86 -4.65
N LEU A 370 5.44 7.49 -4.13
CA LEU A 370 4.06 7.02 -4.24
C LEU A 370 3.21 7.93 -5.14
N THR A 371 2.38 7.30 -5.97
CA THR A 371 1.24 7.93 -6.62
C THR A 371 -0.04 7.48 -5.90
N THR A 372 -0.80 8.41 -5.33
CA THR A 372 -1.92 8.11 -4.40
C THR A 372 -3.23 8.76 -4.82
N ASP A 373 -4.37 8.25 -4.34
CA ASP A 373 -5.65 8.94 -4.53
C ASP A 373 -5.72 10.27 -3.73
N PRO A 374 -6.61 11.21 -4.11
CA PRO A 374 -6.77 12.50 -3.39
C PRO A 374 -7.19 12.42 -1.92
N GLY A 375 -7.46 11.24 -1.37
CA GLY A 375 -7.68 11.01 0.06
C GLY A 375 -6.43 10.59 0.84
N LEU A 376 -5.32 10.31 0.15
CA LEU A 376 -3.99 10.00 0.69
C LEU A 376 -2.90 10.85 0.03
N ASP A 377 -3.25 12.04 -0.49
CA ASP A 377 -2.32 12.93 -1.20
C ASP A 377 -1.65 13.99 -0.31
N SER A 378 -1.84 13.92 1.01
CA SER A 378 -1.14 14.76 1.98
C SER A 378 -0.31 13.95 2.97
N LEU A 379 0.73 14.59 3.50
CA LEU A 379 1.57 14.02 4.57
C LEU A 379 0.74 13.63 5.80
N ARG A 380 -0.34 14.38 6.06
CA ARG A 380 -1.22 14.12 7.21
C ARG A 380 -2.01 12.84 7.01
N ASP A 381 -2.57 12.62 5.83
CA ASP A 381 -3.43 11.46 5.58
C ASP A 381 -2.61 10.17 5.56
N LEU A 382 -1.38 10.23 4.99
CA LEU A 382 -0.39 9.15 5.11
C LEU A 382 0.01 8.89 6.57
N TYR A 383 0.20 9.94 7.38
CA TYR A 383 0.49 9.80 8.81
C TYR A 383 -0.70 9.18 9.58
N ASP A 384 -1.93 9.63 9.31
CA ASP A 384 -3.13 9.14 9.97
C ASP A 384 -3.43 7.67 9.58
N LEU A 385 -3.14 7.27 8.32
CA LEU A 385 -3.13 5.87 7.88
C LEU A 385 -2.08 5.04 8.64
N VAL A 386 -0.81 5.43 8.61
CA VAL A 386 0.28 4.72 9.31
C VAL A 386 0.01 4.63 10.81
N ARG A 387 -0.56 5.68 11.40
CA ARG A 387 -1.01 5.71 12.80
C ARG A 387 -2.14 4.71 13.04
N SER A 388 -3.07 4.52 12.11
CA SER A 388 -4.17 3.56 12.26
C SER A 388 -3.70 2.10 12.16
N MET A 389 -2.59 1.81 11.47
CA MET A 389 -1.97 0.48 11.42
C MET A 389 -1.01 0.20 12.59
N ARG A 390 -0.54 1.24 13.29
CA ARG A 390 0.41 1.12 14.41
C ARG A 390 -0.12 0.29 15.58
N ASP A 391 -1.41 0.37 15.86
CA ASP A 391 -2.03 -0.29 17.02
C ASP A 391 -2.57 -1.70 16.66
N VAL A 392 -2.38 -2.14 15.40
CA VAL A 392 -2.63 -3.52 14.93
C VAL A 392 -1.46 -4.42 15.33
N PRO A 393 -1.67 -5.48 16.15
CA PRO A 393 -0.61 -6.44 16.49
C PRO A 393 -0.08 -7.17 15.27
N THR A 394 1.22 -7.50 15.24
CA THR A 394 1.89 -8.21 14.14
C THR A 394 1.21 -9.54 13.78
N GLU A 395 0.67 -10.23 14.77
CA GLU A 395 -0.03 -11.52 14.63
C GLU A 395 -1.43 -11.36 14.00
N GLN A 396 -1.94 -10.12 13.96
CA GLN A 396 -3.20 -9.74 13.31
C GLN A 396 -2.99 -8.94 12.02
N VAL A 397 -1.74 -8.78 11.57
CA VAL A 397 -1.42 -8.39 10.18
C VAL A 397 -1.22 -9.66 9.38
N GLN A 398 -2.26 -10.06 8.65
CA GLN A 398 -2.32 -11.31 7.91
C GLN A 398 -2.07 -11.09 6.42
N PHE A 399 -1.25 -11.94 5.81
CA PHE A 399 -0.96 -11.96 4.39
C PHE A 399 -1.42 -13.29 3.79
N LEU A 400 -2.13 -13.24 2.66
CA LEU A 400 -2.56 -14.44 1.96
C LEU A 400 -2.69 -14.21 0.47
N THR A 401 -2.65 -15.28 -0.31
CA THR A 401 -3.02 -15.27 -1.72
C THR A 401 -4.49 -15.64 -1.84
N VAL A 402 -5.23 -14.97 -2.73
CA VAL A 402 -6.62 -15.34 -3.01
C VAL A 402 -6.73 -16.82 -3.42
N PRO A 403 -7.71 -17.61 -2.93
CA PRO A 403 -7.90 -19.01 -3.32
C PRO A 403 -7.95 -19.17 -4.83
N ARG A 404 -6.94 -19.86 -5.39
CA ARG A 404 -6.73 -19.97 -6.83
C ARG A 404 -6.23 -21.36 -7.24
N GLN A 405 -6.49 -21.72 -8.49
CA GLN A 405 -6.00 -22.94 -9.14
C GLN A 405 -5.59 -22.64 -10.59
N PRO A 406 -4.78 -23.50 -11.24
CA PRO A 406 -4.44 -23.32 -12.65
C PRO A 406 -5.70 -23.31 -13.54
N TYR A 407 -5.82 -22.30 -14.40
CA TYR A 407 -6.96 -22.09 -15.27
C TYR A 407 -7.18 -23.30 -16.19
N ARG A 408 -8.43 -23.76 -16.27
CA ARG A 408 -8.77 -25.04 -16.92
C ARG A 408 -8.45 -25.10 -18.42
N LEU A 409 -8.36 -23.95 -19.10
CA LEU A 409 -8.02 -23.88 -20.53
C LEU A 409 -6.55 -23.55 -20.80
N ASP A 410 -5.82 -22.99 -19.83
CA ASP A 410 -4.39 -22.71 -19.92
C ASP A 410 -3.76 -22.79 -18.53
N ARG A 411 -2.99 -23.86 -18.27
CA ARG A 411 -2.35 -24.08 -16.95
C ARG A 411 -1.25 -23.06 -16.61
N ASN A 412 -0.91 -22.16 -17.52
CA ASN A 412 0.01 -21.03 -17.27
C ASN A 412 -0.75 -19.77 -16.80
N ARG A 413 -2.04 -19.88 -16.48
CA ARG A 413 -2.90 -18.83 -15.94
C ARG A 413 -3.62 -19.34 -14.69
N ASP A 414 -4.23 -18.46 -13.93
CA ASP A 414 -5.00 -18.82 -12.74
C ASP A 414 -6.50 -18.57 -12.90
N GLU A 415 -7.33 -19.33 -12.18
CA GLU A 415 -8.74 -19.03 -11.91
C GLU A 415 -9.01 -19.09 -10.40
N LEU A 416 -10.03 -18.37 -9.95
CA LEU A 416 -10.48 -18.42 -8.56
C LEU A 416 -11.05 -19.80 -8.21
N VAL A 417 -10.76 -20.27 -7.00
CA VAL A 417 -11.39 -21.46 -6.42
C VAL A 417 -12.65 -21.03 -5.69
N GLU A 418 -13.81 -21.43 -6.21
CA GLU A 418 -15.11 -21.19 -5.60
C GLU A 418 -15.60 -22.44 -4.87
N PRO A 419 -16.22 -22.31 -3.68
CA PRO A 419 -16.73 -21.07 -3.07
C PRO A 419 -15.73 -20.29 -2.22
N ASP A 420 -14.50 -20.79 -2.05
CA ASP A 420 -13.56 -20.29 -1.03
C ASP A 420 -13.14 -18.83 -1.26
N ALA A 421 -12.90 -18.44 -2.51
CA ALA A 421 -12.62 -17.06 -2.89
C ALA A 421 -13.83 -16.14 -2.66
N GLY A 422 -15.04 -16.58 -3.04
CA GLY A 422 -16.28 -15.85 -2.79
C GLY A 422 -16.55 -15.63 -1.30
N GLU A 423 -16.29 -16.62 -0.45
CA GLU A 423 -16.44 -16.48 1.01
C GLU A 423 -15.34 -15.59 1.62
N LEU A 424 -14.09 -15.66 1.14
CA LEU A 424 -13.02 -14.73 1.55
C LEU A 424 -13.41 -13.28 1.26
N PHE A 425 -13.86 -13.00 0.02
CA PHE A 425 -14.28 -11.64 -0.36
C PHE A 425 -15.50 -11.18 0.45
N LYS A 426 -16.40 -12.10 0.80
CA LYS A 426 -17.55 -11.82 1.66
C LYS A 426 -17.12 -11.52 3.10
N GLN A 427 -16.17 -12.25 3.67
CA GLN A 427 -15.63 -11.97 5.00
C GLN A 427 -15.04 -10.56 5.08
N LEU A 428 -14.16 -10.21 4.14
CA LEU A 428 -13.55 -8.88 4.06
C LEU A 428 -14.60 -7.78 3.84
N ARG A 429 -15.59 -8.00 2.96
CA ARG A 429 -16.68 -7.04 2.74
C ARG A 429 -17.55 -6.83 3.98
N GLU A 430 -17.70 -7.85 4.82
CA GLU A 430 -18.51 -7.84 6.05
C GLU A 430 -17.68 -7.53 7.31
N ASP A 431 -16.41 -7.11 7.19
CA ASP A 431 -15.47 -6.81 8.29
C ASP A 431 -15.33 -7.98 9.30
N LYS A 432 -15.24 -9.20 8.77
CA LYS A 432 -15.09 -10.44 9.56
C LYS A 432 -13.63 -10.88 9.64
N PRO A 433 -13.18 -11.41 10.80
CA PRO A 433 -11.84 -11.96 10.94
C PRO A 433 -11.57 -13.08 9.93
N VAL A 434 -10.44 -12.98 9.23
CA VAL A 434 -9.92 -14.01 8.33
C VAL A 434 -8.91 -14.86 9.10
N ALA A 435 -9.13 -16.17 9.15
CA ALA A 435 -8.18 -17.11 9.74
C ALA A 435 -7.15 -17.53 8.68
N VAL A 436 -5.87 -17.41 9.00
CA VAL A 436 -4.76 -17.77 8.11
C VAL A 436 -3.83 -18.73 8.83
N VAL A 437 -3.35 -19.75 8.12
CA VAL A 437 -2.32 -20.69 8.60
C VAL A 437 -1.32 -21.01 7.47
N PRO A 438 -0.13 -21.54 7.81
CA PRO A 438 0.86 -21.96 6.82
C PRO A 438 0.33 -22.97 5.78
N ALA A 439 0.89 -22.90 4.57
CA ALA A 439 0.45 -23.64 3.40
C ALA A 439 0.69 -25.17 3.48
N ASP A 440 1.51 -25.61 4.42
CA ASP A 440 1.84 -26.99 4.75
C ASP A 440 0.87 -27.56 5.80
N GLU A 441 0.48 -26.79 6.82
CA GLU A 441 -0.50 -27.22 7.83
C GLU A 441 -1.87 -27.59 7.21
N LEU A 442 -2.35 -26.82 6.22
CA LEU A 442 -3.59 -27.13 5.51
C LEU A 442 -3.54 -28.48 4.79
N LYS A 443 -2.39 -28.82 4.19
CA LYS A 443 -2.20 -30.07 3.43
C LYS A 443 -2.16 -31.30 4.33
N ASP A 444 -1.87 -31.14 5.61
CA ASP A 444 -1.88 -32.22 6.59
C ASP A 444 -3.26 -32.36 7.26
N ALA A 445 -3.97 -31.24 7.49
CA ALA A 445 -5.38 -31.27 7.90
C ALA A 445 -6.29 -31.99 6.89
N GLU A 446 -6.07 -31.80 5.58
CA GLU A 446 -6.80 -32.53 4.52
C GLU A 446 -6.48 -34.05 4.50
N LYS A 447 -5.31 -34.48 4.97
CA LYS A 447 -4.93 -35.91 5.01
C LYS A 447 -5.58 -36.62 6.19
N ASP A 448 -5.54 -36.01 7.38
CA ASP A 448 -6.08 -36.63 8.60
C ASP A 448 -7.62 -36.71 8.59
N GLY A 449 -8.30 -35.84 7.84
CA GLY A 449 -9.74 -35.94 7.59
C GLY A 449 -10.21 -37.16 6.79
N GLY A 450 -9.29 -37.91 6.16
CA GLY A 450 -9.61 -39.08 5.31
C GLY A 450 -9.64 -40.44 6.03
N GLY A 451 -9.31 -40.49 7.32
CA GLY A 451 -9.18 -41.73 8.09
C GLY A 451 -10.50 -42.31 8.59
N ASN A 452 -11.13 -43.22 7.83
CA ASN A 452 -12.27 -44.01 8.32
C ASN A 452 -11.84 -44.91 9.51
N GLY A 453 -12.08 -44.43 10.73
CA GLY A 453 -11.88 -45.18 11.96
C GLY A 453 -12.98 -46.22 12.16
N GLU A 454 -12.74 -47.45 11.70
CA GLU A 454 -13.61 -48.60 11.96
C GLU A 454 -13.46 -49.02 13.45
N GLY A 455 -14.23 -48.35 14.32
CA GLY A 455 -14.21 -48.50 15.77
C GLY A 455 -15.26 -49.50 16.28
N ASP A 456 -14.78 -50.49 17.04
CA ASP A 456 -15.54 -51.62 17.58
C ASP A 456 -16.75 -51.22 18.47
N GLY A 457 -17.82 -51.99 18.37
CA GLY A 457 -19.12 -51.67 18.97
C GLY A 457 -19.31 -52.20 20.39
N GLY A 458 -18.99 -51.38 21.39
CA GLY A 458 -19.37 -51.60 22.80
C GLY A 458 -20.48 -50.63 23.24
N GLY A 459 -21.70 -51.12 23.45
CA GLY A 459 -22.85 -50.29 23.83
C GLY A 459 -22.98 -50.05 25.34
N ASP A 460 -23.47 -48.87 25.71
CA ASP A 460 -24.13 -48.58 26.98
C ASP A 460 -25.29 -47.58 26.75
N ASP A 461 -26.42 -47.76 27.44
CA ASP A 461 -27.69 -47.10 27.13
C ASP A 461 -27.81 -45.69 27.75
N GLY A 462 -27.62 -44.65 26.93
CA GLY A 462 -27.81 -43.24 27.29
C GLY A 462 -28.94 -42.54 26.49
N LYS A 463 -30.08 -42.26 27.14
CA LYS A 463 -31.23 -41.57 26.54
C LYS A 463 -30.93 -40.06 26.32
N PRO A 464 -31.43 -39.41 25.24
CA PRO A 464 -30.93 -38.09 24.85
C PRO A 464 -31.60 -36.95 25.61
N ASP A 465 -30.79 -36.03 26.15
CA ASP A 465 -31.21 -34.68 26.49
C ASP A 465 -30.87 -33.73 25.34
N GLY A 466 -31.90 -33.07 24.82
CA GLY A 466 -31.79 -32.19 23.67
C GLY A 466 -31.27 -30.80 24.04
N THR A 467 -29.96 -30.62 23.98
CA THR A 467 -29.35 -29.30 23.78
C THR A 467 -28.56 -29.32 22.48
N GLY A 468 -29.21 -28.87 21.40
CA GLY A 468 -28.54 -28.55 20.15
C GLY A 468 -27.62 -27.34 20.36
N SER A 469 -26.42 -27.60 20.89
CA SER A 469 -25.31 -26.67 20.75
C SER A 469 -24.93 -26.72 19.28
N GLU A 470 -25.40 -25.75 18.49
CA GLU A 470 -24.83 -25.48 17.18
C GLU A 470 -23.36 -25.13 17.41
N SER A 471 -22.48 -26.11 17.24
CA SER A 471 -21.04 -25.87 17.16
C SER A 471 -20.84 -24.79 16.11
N PRO A 472 -20.13 -23.70 16.41
CA PRO A 472 -19.89 -22.67 15.41
C PRO A 472 -19.24 -23.35 14.20
N THR A 473 -19.82 -23.18 13.02
CA THR A 473 -19.22 -23.63 11.76
C THR A 473 -17.78 -23.11 11.75
N PRO A 474 -16.76 -23.97 11.56
CA PRO A 474 -15.38 -23.52 11.61
C PRO A 474 -15.19 -22.40 10.59
N THR A 475 -14.62 -21.27 11.04
CA THR A 475 -14.21 -20.20 10.13
C THR A 475 -13.30 -20.82 9.06
N PRO A 476 -13.56 -20.61 7.76
CA PRO A 476 -12.69 -21.14 6.72
C PRO A 476 -11.28 -20.57 6.92
N THR A 477 -10.30 -21.46 6.85
CA THR A 477 -8.89 -21.14 7.04
C THR A 477 -8.18 -21.04 5.70
N TYR A 478 -7.40 -19.98 5.51
CA TYR A 478 -6.71 -19.69 4.26
C TYR A 478 -5.20 -19.89 4.38
N SER A 479 -4.55 -20.21 3.26
CA SER A 479 -3.11 -20.37 3.17
C SER A 479 -2.40 -19.01 3.16
N GLY A 480 -1.46 -18.78 4.08
CA GLY A 480 -0.72 -17.53 4.16
C GLY A 480 0.26 -17.45 5.33
N SER A 481 0.59 -16.23 5.76
CA SER A 481 1.55 -15.91 6.83
C SER A 481 1.16 -14.64 7.59
N SER A 482 1.61 -14.48 8.83
CA SER A 482 1.45 -13.25 9.62
C SER A 482 2.71 -12.37 9.60
N ALA A 483 2.62 -11.09 10.01
CA ALA A 483 3.79 -10.23 10.18
C ALA A 483 4.67 -10.61 11.41
N ALA A 484 4.21 -11.55 12.24
CA ALA A 484 4.96 -12.09 13.37
C ALA A 484 5.84 -13.30 12.98
N ASP A 485 5.67 -13.87 11.77
CA ASP A 485 6.32 -15.10 11.37
C ASP A 485 7.82 -14.86 11.06
N ASP A 486 8.72 -15.28 11.95
CA ASP A 486 10.15 -15.33 11.67
C ASP A 486 10.57 -16.72 11.16
N LEU A 487 10.99 -16.80 9.91
CA LEU A 487 11.49 -18.03 9.27
C LEU A 487 12.84 -18.52 9.83
N CYS A 488 13.51 -17.73 10.68
CA CYS A 488 14.72 -18.13 11.40
C CYS A 488 14.45 -18.71 12.79
N GLU A 489 13.21 -18.68 13.28
CA GLU A 489 12.80 -19.21 14.58
C GLU A 489 11.84 -20.42 14.49
N GLN A 490 11.50 -20.86 13.26
CA GLN A 490 10.66 -22.02 12.92
C GLN A 490 11.47 -23.31 12.70
#